data_AF-A0A812WRQ7-F1
#
_entry.id   AF-A0A812WRQ7-F1
#
_cell.length_a   1.000
_cell.length_b   1.000
_cell.length_c   1.000
_cell.angle_alpha   90.00
_cell.angle_beta   90.00
_cell.angle_gamma   90.00
#
_symmetry.space_group_name_H-M   'P 1'
#
loop_
_entity.id
_entity.type
_entity.pdbx_description
1 polymer ?
#
loop_
_entity_poly.entity_id
_entity_poly.type
_entity_poly.pdbx_seq_one_letter_code
_entity_poly.pdbx_strand_id
1 'polypeptide(L)'
;LLLSHRADVNASSQPTGFQKWLHMLAIAQVAIFGYANCKKMSRLLASLPGITPLGCAAMVGHEELTKLFLDHGAELFPNSRGEWPEDLA
;
A
#
# COMPACT_ATOMS: atom_id res chain seq x y z
N LEU A 1 16.62 -12.02 7.05
CA LEU A 1 15.63 -11.14 6.39
C LEU A 1 15.06 -11.88 5.19
N LEU A 2 13.77 -11.81 4.87
CA LEU A 2 13.24 -12.52 3.68
C LEU A 2 13.93 -12.07 2.38
N LEU A 3 14.37 -10.81 2.33
CA LEU A 3 15.16 -10.24 1.24
C LEU A 3 16.50 -10.99 1.01
N SER A 4 17.12 -11.56 2.04
CA SER A 4 18.33 -12.40 1.89
C SER A 4 18.05 -13.78 1.30
N HIS A 5 16.77 -14.16 1.19
CA HIS A 5 16.31 -15.43 0.62
C HIS A 5 15.57 -15.25 -0.71
N ARG A 6 15.92 -14.21 -1.49
CA ARG A 6 15.33 -13.91 -2.81
C ARG A 6 13.82 -13.61 -2.79
N ALA A 7 13.30 -13.11 -1.66
CA ALA A 7 11.96 -12.53 -1.68
C ALA A 7 11.95 -11.31 -2.61
N ASP A 8 10.90 -11.20 -3.41
CA ASP A 8 10.70 -10.06 -4.31
C ASP A 8 10.32 -8.81 -3.49
N VAL A 9 11.21 -7.82 -3.50
CA VAL A 9 11.02 -6.54 -2.80
C VAL A 9 9.91 -5.68 -3.43
N ASN A 10 9.56 -5.96 -4.69
CA ASN A 10 8.57 -5.23 -5.47
C ASN A 10 7.21 -5.94 -5.53
N ALA A 11 7.04 -7.04 -4.80
CA ALA A 11 5.80 -7.82 -4.80
C ALA A 11 4.60 -6.98 -4.34
N SER A 12 3.65 -6.72 -5.23
CA SER A 12 2.44 -5.96 -4.89
C SER A 12 1.35 -6.83 -4.26
N SER A 13 0.52 -6.23 -3.42
CA SER A 13 -0.63 -6.92 -2.86
C SER A 13 -1.67 -7.22 -3.94
N GLN A 14 -2.14 -8.46 -3.98
CA GLN A 14 -3.19 -8.90 -4.91
C GLN A 14 -4.34 -9.49 -4.10
N PRO A 15 -5.21 -8.65 -3.49
CA PRO A 15 -6.30 -9.15 -2.66
C PRO A 15 -7.29 -9.98 -3.48
N THR A 16 -7.69 -11.13 -2.93
CA THR A 16 -8.61 -12.07 -3.59
C THR A 16 -9.85 -12.32 -2.72
N GLY A 17 -10.89 -12.89 -3.34
CA GLY A 17 -12.13 -13.28 -2.66
C GLY A 17 -12.78 -12.14 -1.86
N PHE A 18 -13.12 -12.43 -0.60
CA PHE A 18 -13.80 -11.49 0.29
C PHE A 18 -13.00 -10.20 0.55
N GLN A 19 -11.66 -10.30 0.64
CA GLN A 19 -10.80 -9.13 0.86
C GLN A 19 -10.88 -8.16 -0.31
N LYS A 20 -10.88 -8.66 -1.55
CA LYS A 20 -11.07 -7.81 -2.74
C LYS A 20 -12.36 -7.02 -2.64
N TRP A 21 -13.45 -7.66 -2.23
CA TRP A 21 -14.75 -7.00 -2.07
C TRP A 21 -14.72 -5.91 -0.99
N LEU A 22 -14.11 -6.18 0.16
CA LEU A 22 -13.93 -5.19 1.22
C LEU A 22 -13.13 -3.96 0.76
N HIS A 23 -12.03 -4.17 0.03
CA HIS A 23 -11.25 -3.06 -0.50
C HIS A 23 -12.04 -2.25 -1.54
N MET A 24 -12.82 -2.90 -2.41
CA MET A 24 -13.69 -2.21 -3.37
C MET A 24 -14.73 -1.33 -2.66
N LEU A 25 -15.32 -1.80 -1.55
CA LEU A 25 -16.21 -0.98 -0.73
C LEU A 25 -15.48 0.22 -0.12
N ALA A 26 -14.27 0.03 0.37
CA ALA A 26 -13.46 1.11 0.93
C ALA A 26 -13.10 2.17 -0.11
N ILE A 27 -12.74 1.75 -1.33
CA ILE A 27 -12.52 2.64 -2.48
C ILE A 27 -13.79 3.44 -2.79
N ALA A 28 -14.95 2.79 -2.85
CA ALA A 28 -16.22 3.45 -3.10
C ALA A 28 -16.59 4.46 -2.00
N GLN A 29 -16.37 4.11 -0.73
CA GLN A 29 -16.57 5.03 0.40
C GLN A 29 -15.67 6.27 0.27
N VAL A 30 -14.39 6.08 -0.02
CA VAL A 30 -13.44 7.18 -0.23
C VAL A 30 -13.85 8.06 -1.40
N ALA A 31 -14.34 7.48 -2.50
CA ALA A 31 -14.81 8.24 -3.66
C ALA A 31 -16.06 9.08 -3.35
N ILE A 32 -16.98 8.58 -2.52
CA ILE A 32 -18.24 9.24 -2.17
C ILE A 32 -18.02 10.34 -1.12
N PHE A 33 -17.34 10.01 -0.02
CA PHE A 33 -17.21 10.91 1.12
C PHE A 33 -15.96 11.79 1.04
N GLY A 34 -15.03 11.47 0.15
CA GLY A 34 -13.70 12.07 0.09
C GLY A 34 -12.75 11.38 1.08
N TYR A 35 -11.48 11.29 0.68
CA TYR A 35 -10.44 10.58 1.44
C TYR A 35 -10.31 11.12 2.88
N ALA A 36 -10.20 12.44 3.04
CA ALA A 36 -10.03 13.10 4.34
C ALA A 36 -11.21 12.89 5.32
N ASN A 37 -12.42 12.69 4.80
CA ASN A 37 -13.62 12.48 5.62
C ASN A 37 -13.84 11.01 6.00
N CYS A 38 -13.01 10.10 5.50
CA CYS A 38 -13.10 8.68 5.82
C CYS A 38 -12.28 8.32 7.07
N LYS A 39 -12.79 7.35 7.83
CA LYS A 39 -12.05 6.74 8.95
C LYS A 39 -10.71 6.20 8.47
N LYS A 40 -9.70 6.23 9.34
CA LYS A 40 -8.34 5.74 9.05
C LYS A 40 -8.34 4.32 8.47
N MET A 41 -9.19 3.44 9.00
CA MET A 41 -9.34 2.07 8.49
C MET A 41 -9.85 2.03 7.04
N SER A 42 -10.89 2.81 6.69
CA SER A 42 -11.41 2.88 5.32
C SER A 42 -10.37 3.42 4.35
N ARG A 43 -9.61 4.44 4.75
CA ARG A 43 -8.49 4.97 3.94
C ARG A 43 -7.41 3.91 3.69
N LEU A 44 -6.98 3.23 4.74
CA LEU A 44 -5.98 2.17 4.65
C LEU A 44 -6.46 1.04 3.72
N LEU A 45 -7.67 0.53 3.93
CA LEU A 45 -8.25 -0.51 3.08
C LEU A 45 -8.38 -0.05 1.62
N ALA A 46 -8.66 1.23 1.36
CA ALA A 46 -8.72 1.73 -0.01
C ALA A 46 -7.35 1.69 -0.70
N SER A 47 -6.26 1.96 0.04
CA SER A 47 -4.89 2.05 -0.51
C SER A 47 -4.12 0.72 -0.53
N LEU A 48 -4.62 -0.33 0.13
CA LEU A 48 -3.97 -1.63 0.17
C LEU A 48 -3.86 -2.36 -1.18
N PRO A 49 -4.89 -2.39 -2.06
CA PRO A 49 -4.80 -3.12 -3.32
C PRO A 49 -3.65 -2.62 -4.19
N GLY A 50 -2.76 -3.51 -4.63
CA GLY A 50 -1.60 -3.18 -5.45
C GLY A 50 -0.45 -2.51 -4.68
N ILE A 51 -0.56 -2.32 -3.36
CA ILE A 51 0.51 -1.70 -2.57
C ILE A 51 1.75 -2.61 -2.52
N THR A 52 2.94 -2.02 -2.65
CA THR A 52 4.23 -2.71 -2.50
C THR A 52 4.71 -2.67 -1.04
N PRO A 53 5.73 -3.46 -0.65
CA PRO A 53 6.36 -3.37 0.66
C PRO A 53 6.83 -1.94 0.99
N LEU A 54 7.40 -1.25 -0.01
CA LEU A 54 7.81 0.15 0.10
C LEU A 54 6.62 1.09 0.37
N GLY A 55 5.54 0.97 -0.42
CA GLY A 55 4.33 1.76 -0.21
C GLY A 55 3.71 1.52 1.18
N CYS A 56 3.75 0.28 1.66
CA CYS A 56 3.27 -0.08 3.00
C CYS A 56 4.14 0.55 4.11
N ALA A 57 5.47 0.54 3.96
CA ALA A 57 6.39 1.16 4.90
C ALA A 57 6.17 2.68 4.97
N ALA A 58 6.01 3.33 3.81
CA ALA A 58 5.69 4.75 3.72
C ALA A 58 4.33 5.07 4.38
N MET A 59 3.28 4.31 4.05
CA MET A 59 1.93 4.49 4.61
C MET A 59 1.85 4.42 6.14
N VAL A 60 2.74 3.66 6.77
CA VAL A 60 2.82 3.52 8.23
C VAL A 60 3.83 4.50 8.84
N GLY A 61 4.62 5.20 8.02
CA GLY A 61 5.66 6.15 8.46
C GLY A 61 6.91 5.47 9.02
N HIS A 62 7.20 4.23 8.59
CA HIS A 62 8.32 3.47 9.13
C HIS A 62 9.62 3.72 8.35
N GLU A 63 10.29 4.83 8.65
CA GLU A 63 11.49 5.30 7.91
C GLU A 63 12.59 4.25 7.74
N GLU A 64 12.91 3.49 8.79
CA GLU A 64 13.96 2.45 8.72
C GLU A 64 13.59 1.33 7.74
N LEU A 65 12.31 0.94 7.68
CA LEU A 65 11.81 -0.07 6.74
C LEU A 65 11.80 0.48 5.32
N THR A 66 11.43 1.75 5.14
CA THR A 66 11.52 2.45 3.85
C THR A 66 12.95 2.45 3.33
N LYS A 67 13.93 2.84 4.16
CA LYS A 67 15.36 2.81 3.81
C LYS A 67 15.82 1.40 3.47
N LEU A 68 15.49 0.43 4.31
CA LEU A 68 15.84 -0.98 4.09
C LEU A 68 15.34 -1.50 2.75
N PHE A 69 14.09 -1.20 2.37
CA PHE A 69 13.54 -1.63 1.09
C PHE A 69 14.23 -0.94 -0.09
N LEU A 70 14.47 0.38 0.00
CA LEU A 70 15.20 1.12 -1.03
C LEU A 70 16.62 0.59 -1.23
N ASP A 71 17.34 0.29 -0.15
CA ASP A 71 18.69 -0.29 -0.19
C ASP A 71 18.73 -1.67 -0.87
N HIS A 72 17.60 -2.39 -0.88
CA HIS A 72 17.44 -3.68 -1.53
C HIS A 72 16.79 -3.59 -2.92
N GLY A 73 16.73 -2.40 -3.52
CA GLY A 73 16.25 -2.20 -4.89
C GLY A 73 14.74 -2.10 -5.02
N ALA A 74 14.03 -1.70 -3.97
CA ALA A 74 12.62 -1.37 -4.08
C ALA A 74 12.39 -0.23 -5.06
N GLU A 75 11.48 -0.45 -6.00
CA GLU A 75 11.06 0.54 -6.98
C GLU A 75 9.81 1.29 -6.51
N LEU A 76 9.66 2.52 -6.98
CA LEU A 76 8.49 3.34 -6.72
C LEU A 76 7.39 2.94 -7.72
N PHE A 77 6.40 2.21 -7.24
CA PHE A 77 5.20 1.88 -8.01
C PHE A 77 3.95 2.43 -7.33
N PRO A 78 3.01 2.99 -8.10
CA PRO A 78 1.72 3.37 -7.54
C PRO A 78 0.89 2.13 -7.19
N ASN A 79 0.05 2.24 -6.18
CA ASN A 79 -0.95 1.20 -5.88
C ASN A 79 -2.09 1.19 -6.92
N SER A 80 -3.08 0.32 -6.75
CA SER A 80 -4.22 0.24 -7.69
C SER A 80 -5.10 1.49 -7.73
N ARG A 81 -4.94 2.43 -6.80
CA ARG A 81 -5.60 3.75 -6.80
C ARG A 81 -4.76 4.84 -7.46
N GLY A 82 -3.54 4.53 -7.90
CA GLY A 82 -2.62 5.51 -8.48
C GLY A 82 -1.82 6.30 -7.45
N GLU A 83 -1.81 5.89 -6.18
CA GLU A 83 -1.08 6.58 -5.11
C GLU A 83 0.36 6.08 -5.07
N TRP A 84 1.33 7.00 -5.19
CA TRP A 84 2.75 6.66 -5.11
C TRP A 84 3.17 6.46 -3.65
N PRO A 85 4.26 5.72 -3.37
CA PRO A 85 4.73 5.53 -2.00
C PRO A 85 4.98 6.84 -1.26
N GLU A 86 5.44 7.88 -1.96
CA GLU A 86 5.64 9.22 -1.43
C GLU A 86 4.34 9.94 -1.03
N ASP A 87 3.23 9.67 -1.74
CA ASP A 87 1.90 10.24 -1.43
C ASP A 87 1.26 9.60 -0.19
N LEU A 88 1.76 8.43 0.23
CA LEU A 88 1.22 7.67 1.35
C LEU A 88 1.87 8.03 2.70
N ALA A 89 3.04 8.69 2.69
CA ALA A 89 3.79 9.10 3.89
C ALA A 89 3.11 10.27 4.63
#